data_AF-A0A1X7TXS0-F1
#
_entry.id   AF-A0A1X7TXS0-F1
#
_cell.length_a   1.000
_cell.length_b   1.000
_cell.length_c   1.000
_cell.angle_alpha   90.00
_cell.angle_beta   90.00
_cell.angle_gamma   90.00
#
_symmetry.space_group_name_H-M   'P 1'
#
loop_
_entity.id
_entity.type
_entity.pdbx_description
1 polymer ?
#
loop_
_entity_poly.entity_id
_entity_poly.type
_entity_poly.pdbx_seq_one_letter_code
_entity_poly.pdbx_strand_id
1 'polypeptide(L)'
;LWYADNATGMGSLKGPRSWWYEINLLGGSYGYLHNAVKSTLLVRTVCYDEACKLCRGTNVSVTSEGVVVLGCPFGSSSYVKTVISKKIDAWCKKLKVLADIAVSQPQSAYSAFTRGLFGEWTYLFRTHVQLMRVFYNPWRTV
;
A
#
# COMPACT_ATOMS: atom_id res chain seq x y z
N LEU A 1 10.27 4.78 7.43
CA LEU A 1 10.58 4.30 6.08
C LEU A 1 10.43 5.46 5.12
N TRP A 2 11.45 5.70 4.31
CA TRP A 2 11.41 6.65 3.20
C TRP A 2 11.64 5.87 1.92
N TYR A 3 10.78 6.05 0.94
CA TYR A 3 10.94 5.46 -0.39
C TYR A 3 10.62 6.52 -1.44
N ALA A 4 11.65 7.02 -2.11
CA ALA A 4 11.58 8.22 -2.94
C ALA A 4 10.94 9.39 -2.16
N ASP A 5 9.82 9.91 -2.65
CA ASP A 5 9.04 11.00 -2.07
C ASP A 5 8.04 10.55 -0.98
N ASN A 6 7.85 9.24 -0.80
CA ASN A 6 6.88 8.67 0.13
C ASN A 6 7.52 8.38 1.49
N ALA A 7 6.99 9.01 2.53
CA ALA A 7 7.39 8.81 3.92
C ALA A 7 6.33 8.00 4.69
N THR A 8 6.78 7.10 5.56
CA THR A 8 5.89 6.40 6.51
C THR A 8 6.61 6.22 7.83
N GLY A 9 5.96 6.61 8.92
CA GLY A 9 6.44 6.47 10.29
C GLY A 9 5.43 5.71 11.16
N MET A 10 5.93 5.04 12.19
CA MET A 10 5.10 4.36 13.19
C MET A 10 5.66 4.67 14.58
N GLY A 11 4.79 4.92 15.55
CA GLY A 11 5.19 5.25 16.91
C GLY A 11 3.99 5.49 17.83
N SER A 12 4.26 5.98 19.04
CA SER A 12 3.23 6.50 19.94
C SER A 12 2.56 7.73 19.34
N LEU A 13 1.32 8.05 19.71
CA LEU A 13 0.53 9.10 19.06
C LEU A 13 1.21 10.48 19.01
N LYS A 14 2.04 10.80 20.02
CA LYS A 14 2.84 12.03 20.07
C LYS A 14 3.99 12.06 19.06
N GLY A 15 4.53 10.90 18.69
CA GLY A 15 5.63 10.75 17.75
C GLY A 15 5.29 11.26 16.34
N PRO A 16 4.29 10.69 15.64
CA PRO A 16 3.84 11.17 14.34
C PRO A 16 3.41 12.64 14.35
N ARG A 17 2.85 13.14 15.47
CA ARG A 17 2.48 14.55 15.59
C ARG A 17 3.70 15.46 15.61
N SER A 18 4.69 15.14 16.44
CA SER A 18 5.96 15.88 16.48
C SER A 18 6.66 15.81 15.12
N TRP A 19 6.73 14.61 14.54
CA TRP A 19 7.33 14.40 13.23
C TRP A 19 6.65 15.21 12.13
N TRP A 20 5.31 15.29 12.13
CA TRP A 20 4.56 16.14 11.21
C TRP A 20 4.88 17.63 11.38
N TYR A 21 5.06 18.10 12.61
CA TYR A 21 5.45 19.49 12.88
C TYR A 21 6.85 19.80 12.34
N GLU A 22 7.84 18.97 12.68
CA GLU A 22 9.22 19.11 12.20
C GLU A 22 9.30 19.11 10.68
N ILE A 23 8.52 18.23 10.05
CA ILE A 23 8.41 18.13 8.60
C ILE A 23 7.86 19.42 7.98
N ASN A 24 6.85 20.06 8.59
CA ASN A 24 6.32 21.32 8.06
C ASN A 24 7.26 22.50 8.31
N LEU A 25 8.01 22.47 9.42
CA LEU A 25 8.96 23.52 9.78
C LEU A 25 10.20 23.48 8.90
N LEU A 26 10.80 22.29 8.75
CA LEU A 26 12.06 22.10 8.03
C LEU A 26 11.85 21.75 6.56
N GLY A 27 10.74 21.10 6.20
CA GLY A 27 10.53 20.59 4.84
C GLY A 27 10.63 21.67 3.76
N GLY A 28 10.16 22.88 4.05
CA GLY A 28 10.24 24.01 3.12
C GLY A 28 11.67 24.37 2.71
N SER A 29 12.64 24.32 3.63
CA SER A 29 14.04 24.64 3.30
C SER A 29 14.71 23.57 2.44
N TYR A 30 14.22 22.34 2.48
CA TYR A 30 14.66 21.23 1.63
C TYR A 30 13.82 21.07 0.35
N GLY A 31 12.87 21.98 0.09
CA GLY A 31 11.95 21.89 -1.05
C GLY A 31 10.87 20.80 -0.92
N TYR A 32 10.71 20.22 0.27
CA TYR A 32 9.76 19.15 0.54
C TYR A 32 8.43 19.72 1.05
N LEU A 33 7.48 19.86 0.13
CA LEU A 33 6.14 20.42 0.38
C LEU A 33 5.11 19.33 0.56
N HIS A 34 4.53 19.26 1.74
CA HIS A 34 3.62 18.19 2.13
C HIS A 34 2.18 18.55 1.84
N ASN A 35 1.44 17.57 1.33
CA ASN A 35 0.00 17.70 1.21
C ASN A 35 -0.66 17.02 2.41
N ALA A 36 -1.15 17.85 3.34
CA ALA A 36 -1.90 17.42 4.51
C ALA A 36 -3.12 16.55 4.16
N VAL A 37 -3.89 16.95 3.14
CA VAL A 37 -5.13 16.27 2.73
C VAL A 37 -4.87 14.86 2.22
N LYS A 38 -3.69 14.64 1.61
CA LYS A 38 -3.27 13.32 1.13
C LYS A 38 -2.54 12.49 2.19
N SER A 39 -2.20 13.11 3.32
CA SER A 39 -1.50 12.45 4.42
C SER A 39 -2.53 11.77 5.33
N THR A 40 -2.26 10.52 5.69
CA THR A 40 -3.18 9.69 6.47
C THR A 40 -2.49 9.15 7.71
N LEU A 41 -3.13 9.32 8.87
CA LEU A 41 -2.72 8.74 10.13
C LEU A 41 -3.60 7.52 10.44
N LEU A 42 -3.01 6.32 10.38
CA LEU A 42 -3.67 5.09 10.82
C LEU A 42 -3.51 4.94 12.33
N VAL A 43 -4.62 4.81 13.05
CA VAL A 43 -4.63 4.64 14.52
C VAL A 43 -5.48 3.45 14.94
N ARG A 44 -5.18 2.90 16.13
CA ARG A 44 -6.08 1.91 16.75
C ARG A 44 -7.41 2.58 17.10
N THR A 45 -8.50 1.82 17.03
CA THR A 45 -9.86 2.30 17.34
C THR A 45 -9.97 2.98 18.70
N VAL A 46 -9.30 2.43 19.72
CA VAL A 46 -9.27 2.99 21.08
C VAL A 46 -8.61 4.37 21.18
N CYS A 47 -7.70 4.71 20.27
CA CYS A 47 -6.98 5.99 20.25
C CYS A 47 -7.57 6.96 19.21
N TYR A 48 -8.67 6.61 18.55
CA TYR A 48 -9.20 7.38 17.42
C TYR A 48 -9.65 8.79 17.84
N ASP A 49 -10.36 8.92 18.95
CA ASP A 49 -10.84 10.22 19.44
C ASP A 49 -9.68 11.15 19.84
N GLU A 50 -8.66 10.60 20.53
CA GLU A 50 -7.46 11.33 20.90
C GLU A 50 -6.66 11.76 19.67
N ALA A 51 -6.54 10.88 18.67
CA ALA A 51 -5.87 11.18 17.41
C ALA A 51 -6.60 12.29 16.63
N CYS A 52 -7.94 12.22 16.56
CA CYS A 52 -8.75 13.26 15.95
C CYS A 52 -8.53 14.61 16.65
N LYS A 53 -8.49 14.65 17.98
CA LYS A 53 -8.19 15.88 18.75
C LYS A 53 -6.81 16.43 18.44
N LEU A 54 -5.79 15.58 18.37
CA LEU A 54 -4.41 15.99 18.06
C LEU A 54 -4.22 16.45 16.60
N CYS A 55 -4.96 15.88 15.68
CA CYS A 55 -4.92 16.24 14.26
C CYS A 55 -5.84 17.42 13.89
N ARG A 56 -6.59 18.00 14.85
CA ARG A 56 -7.39 19.20 14.61
C ARG A 56 -6.53 20.34 14.08
N GLY A 57 -7.00 20.99 13.02
CA GLY A 57 -6.32 22.11 12.37
C GLY A 57 -5.20 21.74 11.39
N THR A 58 -4.83 20.45 11.28
CA THR A 58 -3.78 20.02 10.34
C THR A 58 -4.27 19.41 9.03
N ASN A 59 -5.58 19.27 8.80
CA ASN A 59 -6.19 18.68 7.59
C ASN A 59 -5.72 17.24 7.23
N VAL A 60 -5.01 16.57 8.13
CA VAL A 60 -4.56 15.17 7.99
C VAL A 60 -5.75 14.24 8.18
N SER A 61 -5.93 13.28 7.28
CA SER A 61 -6.96 12.26 7.40
C SER A 61 -6.61 11.27 8.52
N VAL A 62 -7.52 11.04 9.46
CA VAL A 62 -7.36 10.03 10.50
C VAL A 62 -8.26 8.84 10.17
N THR A 63 -7.73 7.63 10.22
CA THR A 63 -8.49 6.41 9.90
C THR A 63 -8.11 5.29 10.85
N SER A 64 -9.07 4.45 11.21
CA SER A 64 -8.86 3.27 12.06
C SER A 64 -9.02 1.94 11.30
N GLU A 65 -9.63 1.98 10.11
CA GLU A 65 -9.90 0.80 9.29
C GLU A 65 -8.65 0.28 8.58
N GLY A 66 -7.89 1.17 7.94
CA GLY A 66 -6.66 0.83 7.25
C GLY A 66 -6.14 1.91 6.31
N VAL A 67 -4.94 1.70 5.80
CA VAL A 67 -4.25 2.57 4.84
C VAL A 67 -3.40 1.71 3.91
N VAL A 68 -3.21 2.15 2.66
CA VAL A 68 -2.29 1.50 1.73
C VAL A 68 -0.95 2.24 1.75
N VAL A 69 0.12 1.56 2.15
CA VAL A 69 1.48 2.10 2.18
C VAL A 69 2.30 1.39 1.13
N LEU A 70 2.85 2.13 0.16
CA LEU A 70 3.65 1.58 -0.95
C LEU A 70 2.97 0.36 -1.57
N GLY A 71 1.68 0.47 -1.91
CA GLY A 71 0.94 -0.66 -2.49
C GLY A 71 0.58 -1.81 -1.52
N CYS A 72 1.03 -1.80 -0.28
CA CYS A 72 0.69 -2.79 0.74
C CYS A 72 -0.43 -2.26 1.68
N PRO A 73 -1.65 -2.85 1.69
CA PRO A 73 -2.67 -2.51 2.68
C PRO A 73 -2.27 -2.92 4.10
N PHE A 74 -2.42 -1.99 5.03
CA PHE A 74 -2.27 -2.15 6.48
C PHE A 74 -3.58 -1.77 7.18
N GLY A 75 -3.88 -2.40 8.33
CA GLY A 75 -5.05 -2.07 9.14
C GLY A 75 -5.80 -3.32 9.62
N SER A 76 -7.12 -3.19 9.70
CA SER A 76 -8.02 -4.28 10.08
C SER A 76 -7.95 -5.45 9.08
N SER A 77 -8.15 -6.68 9.58
CA SER A 77 -8.10 -7.88 8.74
C SER A 77 -9.15 -7.85 7.63
N SER A 78 -10.34 -7.31 7.89
CA SER A 78 -11.39 -7.12 6.89
C SER A 78 -10.96 -6.16 5.79
N TYR A 79 -10.42 -4.98 6.14
CA TYR A 79 -9.93 -4.01 5.17
C TYR A 79 -8.84 -4.60 4.26
N VAL A 80 -7.84 -5.26 4.87
CA VAL A 80 -6.74 -5.89 4.12
C VAL A 80 -7.27 -6.95 3.16
N LYS A 81 -8.17 -7.84 3.61
CA LYS A 81 -8.79 -8.86 2.75
C LYS A 81 -9.56 -8.23 1.59
N THR A 82 -10.37 -7.20 1.83
CA THR A 82 -11.14 -6.53 0.78
C THR A 82 -10.24 -5.88 -0.26
N VAL A 83 -9.17 -5.18 0.18
CA VAL A 83 -8.23 -4.54 -0.75
C VAL A 83 -7.47 -5.58 -1.57
N ILE A 84 -6.98 -6.65 -0.94
CA ILE A 84 -6.28 -7.74 -1.63
C ILE A 84 -7.20 -8.45 -2.62
N SER A 85 -8.43 -8.78 -2.23
CA SER A 85 -9.41 -9.42 -3.12
C SER A 85 -9.64 -8.57 -4.37
N LYS A 86 -9.87 -7.26 -4.21
CA LYS A 86 -10.03 -6.33 -5.34
C LYS A 86 -8.81 -6.32 -6.26
N LYS A 87 -7.60 -6.38 -5.71
CA LYS A 87 -6.36 -6.45 -6.51
C LYS A 87 -6.25 -7.75 -7.29
N ILE A 88 -6.57 -8.88 -6.65
CA ILE A 88 -6.58 -10.20 -7.30
C ILE A 88 -7.63 -10.22 -8.41
N ASP A 89 -8.84 -9.71 -8.16
CA ASP A 89 -9.90 -9.65 -9.17
C ASP A 89 -9.49 -8.80 -10.38
N ALA A 90 -8.88 -7.65 -10.14
CA ALA A 90 -8.35 -6.80 -11.20
C ALA A 90 -7.23 -7.50 -12.00
N TRP A 91 -6.33 -8.19 -11.30
CA TRP A 91 -5.26 -8.97 -11.93
C TRP A 91 -5.81 -10.11 -12.80
N CYS A 92 -6.79 -10.86 -12.30
CA CYS A 92 -7.49 -11.92 -13.05
C CYS A 92 -8.17 -11.37 -14.30
N LYS A 93 -8.78 -10.18 -14.24
CA LYS A 93 -9.37 -9.52 -15.42
C LYS A 93 -8.30 -9.17 -16.46
N LYS A 94 -7.17 -8.59 -16.04
CA LYS A 94 -6.04 -8.31 -16.96
C LYS A 94 -5.51 -9.59 -17.60
N LEU A 95 -5.41 -10.68 -16.83
CA LEU A 95 -4.95 -11.97 -17.33
C LEU A 95 -5.88 -12.54 -18.40
N LYS A 96 -7.20 -12.46 -18.19
CA LYS A 96 -8.19 -12.89 -19.19
C LYS A 96 -8.05 -12.13 -20.51
N VAL A 97 -7.92 -10.81 -20.43
CA VAL A 97 -7.69 -9.97 -21.63
C VAL A 97 -6.39 -10.37 -22.35
N LEU A 98 -5.31 -10.64 -21.61
CA LEU A 98 -4.07 -11.13 -22.21
C LEU A 98 -4.22 -12.51 -22.85
N ALA A 99 -5.01 -13.40 -22.24
CA ALA A 99 -5.30 -14.72 -22.80
C ALA A 99 -6.09 -14.60 -24.13
N ASP A 100 -7.04 -13.69 -24.21
CA ASP A 100 -7.79 -13.42 -25.44
C ASP A 100 -6.86 -12.88 -26.55
N ILE A 101 -5.94 -11.96 -26.20
CA ILE A 101 -4.94 -11.44 -27.15
C ILE A 101 -4.00 -12.54 -27.62
N ALA A 102 -3.63 -13.49 -26.75
CA ALA A 102 -2.70 -14.56 -27.06
C ALA A 102 -3.17 -15.47 -28.22
N VAL A 103 -4.50 -15.54 -28.46
CA VAL A 103 -5.07 -16.29 -29.59
C VAL A 103 -4.59 -15.74 -30.94
N SER A 104 -4.45 -14.41 -31.05
CA SER A 104 -4.02 -13.74 -32.29
C SER A 104 -2.55 -13.36 -32.29
N GLN A 105 -1.99 -12.99 -31.13
CA GLN A 105 -0.63 -12.47 -30.98
C GLN A 105 0.08 -13.10 -29.77
N PRO A 106 0.44 -14.40 -29.84
CA PRO A 106 0.97 -15.14 -28.70
C PRO A 106 2.29 -14.58 -28.16
N GLN A 107 3.21 -14.15 -29.04
CA GLN A 107 4.49 -13.59 -28.63
C GLN A 107 4.33 -12.27 -27.86
N SER A 108 3.48 -11.37 -28.36
CA SER A 108 3.18 -10.08 -27.72
C SER A 108 2.53 -10.30 -26.35
N ALA A 109 1.53 -11.19 -26.28
CA ALA A 109 0.86 -11.53 -25.03
C ALA A 109 1.83 -12.13 -23.99
N TYR A 110 2.72 -13.03 -24.42
CA TYR A 110 3.72 -13.62 -23.54
C TYR A 110 4.74 -12.60 -23.01
N SER A 111 5.20 -11.68 -23.88
CA SER A 111 6.08 -10.58 -23.47
C SER A 111 5.39 -9.66 -22.45
N ALA A 112 4.15 -9.27 -22.69
CA ALA A 112 3.37 -8.44 -21.77
C ALA A 112 3.11 -9.13 -20.43
N PHE A 113 2.85 -10.43 -20.44
CA PHE A 113 2.70 -11.22 -19.21
C PHE A 113 4.00 -11.26 -18.39
N THR A 114 5.10 -11.68 -19.00
CA THR A 114 6.38 -11.89 -18.31
C THR A 114 7.03 -10.58 -17.85
N ARG A 115 6.97 -9.52 -18.68
CA ARG A 115 7.61 -8.24 -18.40
C ARG A 115 6.73 -7.27 -17.61
N GLY A 116 5.42 -7.48 -17.60
CA GLY A 116 4.45 -6.63 -16.92
C GLY A 116 3.68 -7.35 -15.82
N LEU A 117 2.68 -8.14 -16.23
CA LEU A 117 1.65 -8.66 -15.32
C LEU A 117 2.19 -9.59 -14.23
N PHE A 118 3.23 -10.37 -14.54
CA PHE A 118 3.87 -11.28 -13.59
C PHE A 118 4.62 -10.53 -12.47
N GLY A 119 5.15 -9.34 -12.78
CA GLY A 119 5.78 -8.46 -11.79
C GLY A 119 4.78 -7.98 -10.73
N GLU A 120 3.58 -7.58 -11.16
CA GLU A 120 2.49 -7.19 -10.24
C GLU A 120 2.13 -8.32 -9.28
N TRP A 121 2.04 -9.55 -9.79
CA TRP A 121 1.77 -10.75 -9.00
C TRP A 121 2.87 -11.00 -7.97
N THR A 122 4.12 -11.05 -8.43
CA THR A 122 5.30 -11.28 -7.57
C THR A 122 5.39 -10.25 -6.46
N TYR A 123 5.12 -8.98 -6.77
CA TYR A 123 5.10 -7.90 -5.80
C TYR A 123 4.07 -8.15 -4.69
N LEU A 124 2.83 -8.46 -5.07
CA LEU A 124 1.73 -8.71 -4.12
C LEU A 124 2.07 -9.82 -3.12
N PHE A 125 2.67 -10.92 -3.58
CA PHE A 125 3.08 -12.03 -2.71
C PHE A 125 4.22 -11.67 -1.77
N ARG A 126 5.20 -10.89 -2.25
CA ARG A 126 6.36 -10.50 -1.45
C ARG A 126 5.99 -9.50 -0.36
N THR A 127 5.01 -8.62 -0.60
CA THR A 127 4.60 -7.62 0.39
C THR A 127 3.66 -8.18 1.46
N HIS A 128 2.95 -9.28 1.19
CA HIS A 128 2.01 -9.89 2.13
C HIS A 128 2.51 -11.22 2.67
N VAL A 129 3.13 -11.20 3.85
CA VAL A 129 3.64 -12.39 4.55
C VAL A 129 2.57 -13.48 4.75
N GLN A 130 1.30 -13.09 4.91
CA GLN A 130 0.19 -14.04 5.02
C GLN A 130 -0.08 -14.81 3.72
N LEU A 131 0.10 -14.17 2.56
CA LEU A 131 0.00 -14.84 1.25
C LEU A 131 1.25 -15.69 0.99
N MET A 132 2.42 -15.23 1.41
CA MET A 132 3.67 -15.99 1.27
C MET A 132 3.63 -17.32 2.01
N ARG A 133 3.00 -17.39 3.20
CA ARG A 133 2.83 -18.64 3.97
C ARG A 133 1.99 -19.70 3.24
N VAL A 134 1.04 -19.29 2.38
CA VAL A 134 0.18 -20.21 1.63
C VAL A 134 0.91 -20.78 0.40
N PHE A 135 1.87 -20.05 -0.16
CA PHE A 135 2.54 -20.42 -1.42
C PHE A 135 4.01 -20.84 -1.27
N TYR A 136 4.58 -20.79 -0.07
CA TYR A 136 5.93 -21.30 0.20
C TYR A 136 5.95 -22.83 0.38
N ASN A 137 5.36 -23.60 -0.55
CA ASN A 137 5.82 -24.94 -0.99
C ASN A 137 4.86 -25.59 -2.03
N PRO A 138 5.05 -25.33 -3.34
CA PRO A 138 4.78 -26.42 -4.29
C PRO A 138 5.90 -26.70 -5.30
N TRP A 139 6.96 -25.86 -5.37
CA TRP A 139 7.95 -25.92 -6.45
C TRP A 139 9.40 -26.15 -5.98
N ARG A 140 9.62 -26.65 -4.76
CA ARG A 140 10.95 -27.07 -4.27
C ARG A 140 11.22 -28.57 -4.40
N THR A 141 10.35 -29.31 -5.08
CA THR A 141 10.58 -30.71 -5.45
C THR A 141 10.48 -30.88 -6.96
N VAL A 142 11.54 -30.46 -7.64
CA VAL A 142 12.06 -31.10 -8.87
C VAL A 142 13.58 -31.08 -8.76
#